data_AF-B7HBX9-F1
#
_entry.id   AF-B7HBX9-F1
#
_cell.length_a   1.000
_cell.length_b   1.000
_cell.length_c   1.000
_cell.angle_alpha   90.00
_cell.angle_beta   90.00
_cell.angle_gamma   90.00
#
_symmetry.space_group_name_H-M   'P 1'
#
loop_
_entity.id
_entity.type
_entity.pdbx_description
1 polymer ?
#
loop_
_entity_poly.entity_id
_entity_poly.type
_entity_poly.pdbx_seq_one_letter_code
_entity_poly.pdbx_strand_id
1 'polypeptide(L)'
;MDFTKGFSYEQLSNEGFEHKKTFFSLLGVTYYLTKEELASLLECLFEMVPAGSSIVFDYPDENLFTEKGLSNRVENMVKMAAVGGEPMKSCYSYAEMEALLEKAGLLIYEHLSPEDINTLYFEGRNDYLKAFETVHYVHAVKK
;
A
#
# COMPACT_ATOMS: atom_id res chain seq x y z
N MET A 1 8.38 -14.88 0.45
CA MET A 1 8.60 -14.05 1.65
C MET A 1 7.25 -13.86 2.31
N ASP A 2 7.15 -13.99 3.63
CA ASP A 2 5.88 -13.93 4.37
C ASP A 2 5.96 -12.76 5.35
N PHE A 3 5.32 -11.63 5.00
CA PHE A 3 5.39 -10.40 5.79
C PHE A 3 4.66 -10.52 7.14
N THR A 4 3.86 -11.57 7.36
CA THR A 4 3.15 -11.80 8.64
C THR A 4 4.05 -12.41 9.71
N LYS A 5 5.25 -12.89 9.34
CA LYS A 5 6.19 -13.55 10.26
C LYS A 5 7.33 -12.65 10.75
N GLY A 6 7.18 -11.35 10.54
CA GLY A 6 8.26 -10.39 10.72
C GLY A 6 9.22 -10.41 9.53
N PHE A 7 9.72 -9.23 9.18
CA PHE A 7 10.66 -9.05 8.09
C PHE A 7 12.08 -8.87 8.67
N SER A 8 13.07 -9.55 8.11
CA SER A 8 14.46 -9.45 8.56
C SER A 8 15.39 -9.01 7.45
N TYR A 9 16.19 -7.97 7.73
CA TYR A 9 17.27 -7.50 6.87
C TYR A 9 18.25 -8.61 6.51
N GLU A 10 18.57 -9.50 7.45
CA GLU A 10 19.59 -10.53 7.25
C GLU A 10 19.26 -11.42 6.05
N GLN A 11 17.98 -11.71 5.82
CA GLN A 11 17.55 -12.50 4.67
C GLN A 11 17.89 -11.81 3.35
N LEU A 12 17.64 -10.51 3.25
CA LEU A 12 17.99 -9.74 2.06
C LEU A 12 19.50 -9.57 1.91
N SER A 13 20.19 -9.26 3.01
CA SER A 13 21.65 -9.06 3.00
C SER A 13 22.39 -10.32 2.58
N ASN A 14 21.93 -11.51 3.02
CA ASN A 14 22.51 -12.80 2.61
C ASN A 14 22.34 -13.08 1.12
N GLU A 15 21.29 -12.54 0.49
CA GLU A 15 21.04 -12.62 -0.95
C GLU A 15 21.73 -11.47 -1.74
N GLY A 16 22.57 -10.67 -1.08
CA GLY A 16 23.35 -9.61 -1.72
C GLY A 16 22.66 -8.25 -1.77
N PHE A 17 21.64 -8.00 -0.97
CA PHE A 17 21.10 -6.66 -0.79
C PHE A 17 22.13 -5.77 -0.08
N GLU A 18 22.46 -4.64 -0.69
CA GLU A 18 23.48 -3.70 -0.22
C GLU A 18 22.86 -2.39 0.27
N HIS A 19 23.59 -1.66 1.12
CA HIS A 19 23.20 -0.32 1.57
C HIS A 19 23.35 0.72 0.45
N LYS A 20 22.42 0.71 -0.50
CA LYS A 20 22.36 1.61 -1.67
C LYS A 20 20.96 2.22 -1.77
N LYS A 21 20.86 3.38 -2.43
CA LYS A 21 19.58 4.02 -2.70
C LYS A 21 18.68 3.03 -3.44
N THR A 22 17.52 2.74 -2.85
CA THR A 22 16.65 1.66 -3.29
C THR A 22 15.24 2.18 -3.54
N PHE A 23 14.60 1.61 -4.56
CA PHE A 23 13.18 1.77 -4.82
C PHE A 23 12.46 0.47 -4.48
N PHE A 24 11.43 0.56 -3.64
CA PHE A 24 10.54 -0.55 -3.29
C PHE A 24 9.19 -0.39 -3.97
N SER A 25 8.53 -1.51 -4.26
CA SER A 25 7.16 -1.56 -4.74
C SER A 25 6.39 -2.59 -3.92
N LEU A 26 5.29 -2.17 -3.28
CA LEU A 26 4.44 -3.02 -2.43
C LEU A 26 2.99 -2.97 -2.90
N LEU A 27 2.77 -3.32 -4.17
CA LEU A 27 1.45 -3.23 -4.80
C LEU A 27 0.56 -4.44 -4.47
N GLY A 28 -0.69 -4.19 -4.10
CA GLY A 28 -1.71 -5.20 -3.82
C GLY A 28 -1.48 -5.99 -2.53
N VAL A 29 -0.67 -5.49 -1.58
CA VAL A 29 -0.29 -6.25 -0.37
C VAL A 29 -0.86 -5.65 0.92
N THR A 30 -0.91 -4.33 1.04
CA THR A 30 -1.23 -3.62 2.29
C THR A 30 -2.58 -4.01 2.91
N TYR A 31 -3.56 -4.37 2.06
CA TYR A 31 -4.89 -4.88 2.44
C TYR A 31 -4.84 -6.12 3.33
N TYR A 32 -3.82 -6.96 3.16
CA TYR A 32 -3.72 -8.29 3.79
C TYR A 32 -2.83 -8.29 5.04
N LEU A 33 -2.17 -7.16 5.32
CA LEU A 33 -1.38 -6.96 6.51
C LEU A 33 -2.23 -6.32 7.60
N THR A 34 -1.98 -6.64 8.86
CA THR A 34 -2.44 -5.80 9.96
C THR A 34 -1.69 -4.46 9.94
N LYS A 35 -2.25 -3.45 10.61
CA LYS A 35 -1.59 -2.13 10.74
C LYS A 35 -0.18 -2.25 11.35
N GLU A 36 -0.01 -3.16 12.32
CA GLU A 36 1.26 -3.44 12.97
C GLU A 36 2.27 -4.15 12.04
N GLU A 37 1.79 -5.12 11.24
CA GLU A 37 2.61 -5.81 10.24
C GLU A 37 3.14 -4.83 9.19
N LEU A 38 2.28 -3.94 8.67
CA LEU A 38 2.70 -2.91 7.71
C LEU A 38 3.67 -1.91 8.33
N ALA A 39 3.37 -1.40 9.53
CA ALA A 39 4.26 -0.46 10.22
C ALA A 39 5.65 -1.06 10.45
N SER A 40 5.71 -2.31 10.95
CA SER A 40 6.97 -3.02 11.19
C SER A 40 7.74 -3.25 9.89
N LEU A 41 7.04 -3.62 8.80
CA LEU A 41 7.66 -3.81 7.49
C LEU A 41 8.31 -2.52 6.99
N LEU A 42 7.61 -1.38 7.04
CA LEU A 42 8.15 -0.10 6.59
C LEU A 42 9.31 0.37 7.45
N GLU A 43 9.20 0.25 8.77
CA GLU A 43 10.29 0.58 9.70
C GLU A 43 11.55 -0.24 9.38
N CYS A 44 11.42 -1.56 9.26
CA CYS A 44 12.54 -2.42 8.90
C CYS A 44 13.12 -2.07 7.52
N LEU A 45 12.29 -1.96 6.48
CA LEU A 45 12.76 -1.67 5.12
C LEU A 45 13.56 -0.36 5.06
N PHE A 46 13.05 0.67 5.73
CA PHE A 46 13.65 2.00 5.66
C PHE A 46 14.76 2.24 6.66
N GLU A 47 14.90 1.45 7.72
CA GLU A 47 16.12 1.45 8.54
C GLU A 47 17.36 1.04 7.71
N MET A 48 17.18 0.12 6.76
CA MET A 48 18.26 -0.55 6.03
C MET A 48 18.84 0.24 4.84
N VAL A 49 18.14 1.27 4.36
CA VAL A 49 18.48 1.97 3.10
C VAL A 49 18.85 3.44 3.34
N PRO A 50 19.70 4.06 2.52
CA PRO A 50 20.09 5.46 2.70
C PRO A 50 18.96 6.43 2.34
N ALA A 51 19.13 7.69 2.76
CA ALA A 51 18.26 8.81 2.41
C ALA A 51 18.01 8.92 0.89
N GLY A 52 16.80 9.33 0.52
CA GLY A 52 16.34 9.40 -0.87
C GLY A 52 15.99 8.05 -1.50
N SER A 53 15.99 6.96 -0.72
CA SER A 53 15.29 5.72 -1.10
C SER A 53 13.78 5.94 -1.05
N SER A 54 13.00 5.16 -1.78
CA SER A 54 11.56 5.39 -1.93
C SER A 54 10.75 4.11 -2.03
N ILE A 55 9.45 4.22 -1.80
CA ILE A 55 8.48 3.14 -1.97
C ILE A 55 7.24 3.68 -2.69
N VAL A 56 6.68 2.86 -3.58
CA VAL A 56 5.32 3.04 -4.10
C VAL A 56 4.46 1.87 -3.64
N PHE A 57 3.26 2.20 -3.14
CA PHE A 57 2.27 1.20 -2.77
C PHE A 57 0.85 1.75 -2.88
N ASP A 58 -0.11 0.84 -3.00
CA ASP A 58 -1.53 1.13 -2.89
C ASP A 58 -2.06 0.69 -1.53
N TYR A 59 -3.10 1.38 -1.05
CA TYR A 59 -3.74 1.06 0.22
C TYR A 59 -5.25 1.26 0.17
N PRO A 60 -6.00 0.45 0.94
CA PRO A 60 -7.44 0.63 1.10
C PRO A 60 -7.76 1.76 2.08
N ASP A 61 -8.67 2.64 1.67
CA ASP A 61 -9.25 3.66 2.55
C ASP A 61 -10.16 3.06 3.63
N GLU A 62 -10.56 3.89 4.59
CA GLU A 62 -11.43 3.52 5.72
C GLU A 62 -12.81 2.99 5.31
N ASN A 63 -13.22 3.15 4.05
CA ASN A 63 -14.52 2.72 3.54
C ASN A 63 -14.49 1.31 2.93
N LEU A 64 -13.33 0.65 2.82
CA LEU A 64 -13.18 -0.67 2.18
C LEU A 64 -14.26 -1.70 2.58
N PHE A 65 -14.62 -1.76 3.86
CA PHE A 65 -15.52 -2.79 4.39
C PHE A 65 -17.00 -2.38 4.40
N THR A 66 -17.32 -1.13 4.05
CA THR A 66 -18.68 -0.58 4.04
C THR A 66 -19.15 -0.17 2.65
N GLU A 67 -18.22 0.25 1.79
CA GLU A 67 -18.49 0.64 0.40
C GLU A 67 -18.85 -0.58 -0.46
N LYS A 68 -19.91 -0.45 -1.25
CA LYS A 68 -20.26 -1.47 -2.24
C LYS A 68 -19.52 -1.25 -3.54
N GLY A 69 -19.33 0.01 -3.91
CA GLY A 69 -18.78 0.45 -5.18
C GLY A 69 -19.74 0.23 -6.35
N LEU A 70 -19.33 0.70 -7.52
CA LEU A 70 -20.09 0.52 -8.76
C LEU A 70 -20.37 -0.97 -9.01
N SER A 71 -21.65 -1.31 -9.16
CA SER A 71 -22.11 -2.69 -9.38
C SER A 71 -21.60 -3.69 -8.32
N ASN A 72 -21.47 -3.24 -7.06
CA ASN A 72 -20.99 -4.03 -5.92
C ASN A 72 -19.54 -4.52 -6.04
N ARG A 73 -18.72 -3.90 -6.89
CA ARG A 73 -17.36 -4.39 -7.18
C ARG A 73 -16.43 -4.39 -5.96
N VAL A 74 -16.53 -3.41 -5.05
CA VAL A 74 -15.70 -3.33 -3.84
C VAL A 74 -16.11 -4.43 -2.88
N GLU A 75 -17.42 -4.55 -2.61
CA GLU A 75 -17.94 -5.63 -1.76
C GLU A 75 -17.59 -7.02 -2.31
N ASN A 76 -17.72 -7.22 -3.62
CA ASN A 76 -17.38 -8.49 -4.27
C ASN A 76 -15.87 -8.77 -4.19
N MET A 77 -15.02 -7.77 -4.38
CA MET A 77 -13.56 -7.90 -4.24
C MET A 77 -13.19 -8.40 -2.84
N VAL A 78 -13.71 -7.76 -1.79
CA VAL A 78 -13.47 -8.16 -0.39
C VAL A 78 -13.96 -9.59 -0.13
N LYS A 79 -15.18 -9.92 -0.57
CA LYS A 79 -15.75 -11.27 -0.41
C LYS A 79 -14.95 -12.34 -1.14
N MET A 80 -14.54 -12.06 -2.38
CA MET A 80 -13.76 -13.01 -3.18
C MET A 80 -12.38 -13.27 -2.59
N ALA A 81 -11.71 -12.24 -2.08
CA ALA A 81 -10.43 -12.40 -1.38
C ALA A 81 -10.60 -13.31 -0.15
N ALA A 82 -11.63 -13.08 0.67
CA ALA A 82 -11.94 -13.93 1.81
C ALA A 82 -12.26 -15.39 1.42
N VAL A 83 -13.06 -15.61 0.37
CA VAL A 83 -13.35 -16.96 -0.15
C VAL A 83 -12.09 -17.64 -0.69
N GLY A 84 -11.17 -16.87 -1.26
CA GLY A 84 -9.86 -17.35 -1.72
C GLY A 84 -8.87 -17.69 -0.60
N GLY A 85 -9.23 -17.45 0.67
CA GLY A 85 -8.34 -17.67 1.82
C GLY A 85 -7.41 -16.50 2.12
N GLU A 86 -7.61 -15.35 1.47
CA GLU A 86 -6.84 -14.13 1.64
C GLU A 86 -7.77 -13.01 2.15
N PRO A 87 -8.31 -13.09 3.38
CA PRO A 87 -9.17 -12.03 3.90
C PRO A 87 -8.36 -10.74 4.07
N MET A 88 -8.88 -9.63 3.52
CA MET A 88 -8.34 -8.30 3.76
C MET A 88 -8.54 -7.93 5.24
N LYS A 89 -7.48 -7.46 5.90
CA LYS A 89 -7.40 -7.27 7.35
C LYS A 89 -7.45 -5.81 7.78
N SER A 90 -7.07 -4.87 6.93
CA SER A 90 -6.87 -3.48 7.33
C SER A 90 -7.31 -2.49 6.26
N CYS A 91 -7.66 -1.30 6.74
CA CYS A 91 -7.99 -0.08 6.01
C CYS A 91 -7.38 1.10 6.75
N TYR A 92 -7.13 2.20 6.04
CA TYR A 92 -6.41 3.35 6.57
C TYR A 92 -7.09 4.64 6.13
N SER A 93 -7.36 5.53 7.08
CA SER A 93 -7.56 6.93 6.72
C SER A 93 -6.27 7.56 6.22
N TYR A 94 -6.39 8.65 5.46
CA TYR A 94 -5.21 9.42 5.03
C TYR A 94 -4.33 9.83 6.23
N ALA A 95 -4.95 10.30 7.33
CA ALA A 95 -4.24 10.72 8.52
C ALA A 95 -3.49 9.56 9.21
N GLU A 96 -4.07 8.35 9.22
CA GLU A 96 -3.38 7.16 9.73
C GLU A 96 -2.19 6.78 8.84
N MET A 97 -2.34 6.87 7.52
CA MET A 97 -1.26 6.58 6.58
C MET A 97 -0.12 7.61 6.70
N GLU A 98 -0.46 8.89 6.81
CA GLU A 98 0.51 9.97 7.03
C GLU A 98 1.32 9.75 8.31
N ALA A 99 0.66 9.46 9.43
CA ALA A 99 1.33 9.19 10.70
C ALA A 99 2.22 7.93 10.66
N LEU A 100 1.76 6.87 9.97
CA LEU A 100 2.50 5.62 9.80
C LEU A 100 3.78 5.84 8.96
N LEU A 101 3.69 6.62 7.88
CA LEU A 101 4.84 6.98 7.05
C LEU A 101 5.81 7.91 7.78
N GLU A 102 5.30 8.90 8.52
CA GLU A 102 6.15 9.81 9.32
C GLU A 102 6.97 9.03 10.35
N LYS A 103 6.36 8.07 11.05
CA LYS A 103 7.04 7.22 12.04
C LYS A 103 8.17 6.40 11.41
N ALA A 104 8.01 5.97 10.16
CA ALA A 104 9.04 5.27 9.39
C ALA A 104 10.10 6.21 8.76
N GLY A 105 10.05 7.51 9.04
CA GLY A 105 11.00 8.49 8.50
C GLY A 105 10.78 8.83 7.02
N LEU A 106 9.55 8.63 6.53
CA LEU A 106 9.17 8.85 5.15
C LEU A 106 8.41 10.17 4.98
N LEU A 107 8.54 10.75 3.80
CA LEU A 107 7.77 11.90 3.32
C LEU A 107 6.87 11.44 2.18
N ILE A 108 5.59 11.80 2.21
CA ILE A 108 4.68 11.61 1.08
C ILE A 108 5.10 12.60 -0.01
N TYR A 109 5.56 12.08 -1.15
CA TYR A 109 5.91 12.89 -2.31
C TYR A 109 4.74 13.02 -3.29
N GLU A 110 3.95 11.96 -3.42
CA GLU A 110 2.71 11.94 -4.19
C GLU A 110 1.70 11.05 -3.48
N HIS A 111 0.44 11.48 -3.47
CA HIS A 111 -0.71 10.71 -3.04
C HIS A 111 -1.82 10.93 -4.05
N LEU A 112 -2.43 9.85 -4.52
CA LEU A 112 -3.56 9.90 -5.43
C LEU A 112 -4.77 9.28 -4.75
N SER A 113 -5.84 10.06 -4.63
CA SER A 113 -7.17 9.57 -4.25
C SER A 113 -7.79 8.73 -5.38
N PRO A 114 -8.83 7.93 -5.10
CA PRO A 114 -9.66 7.29 -6.11
C PRO A 114 -10.08 8.25 -7.25
N GLU A 115 -10.45 9.48 -6.89
CA GLU A 115 -10.84 10.54 -7.83
C GLU A 115 -9.66 11.00 -8.70
N ASP A 116 -8.48 11.20 -8.09
CA ASP A 116 -7.26 11.59 -8.82
C ASP A 116 -6.82 10.47 -9.76
N ILE A 117 -6.83 9.21 -9.30
CA ILE A 117 -6.54 8.03 -10.12
C ILE A 117 -7.52 7.95 -11.29
N ASN A 118 -8.81 8.15 -11.03
CA ASN A 118 -9.82 8.13 -12.08
C ASN A 118 -9.57 9.25 -13.10
N THR A 119 -9.26 10.45 -12.64
CA THR A 119 -8.99 11.61 -13.51
C THR A 119 -7.75 11.38 -14.37
N LEU A 120 -6.65 10.93 -13.77
CA LEU A 120 -5.37 10.76 -14.47
C LEU A 120 -5.37 9.60 -15.46
N TYR A 121 -6.04 8.48 -15.14
CA TYR A 121 -5.88 7.24 -15.90
C TYR A 121 -7.16 6.75 -16.58
N PHE A 122 -8.33 7.26 -16.17
CA PHE A 122 -9.63 6.78 -16.65
C PHE A 122 -10.54 7.86 -17.23
N GLU A 123 -10.17 9.14 -17.14
CA GLU A 123 -10.92 10.22 -17.78
C GLU A 123 -10.91 10.08 -19.31
N GLY A 124 -12.05 10.35 -19.94
CA GLY A 124 -12.19 10.26 -21.40
C GLY A 124 -12.27 8.84 -21.98
N ARG A 125 -12.23 7.80 -21.14
CA ARG A 125 -12.48 6.42 -21.59
C ARG A 125 -13.93 6.25 -22.05
N ASN A 126 -14.12 5.43 -23.08
CA ASN A 126 -15.43 5.07 -23.63
C ASN A 126 -15.84 3.62 -23.31
N ASP A 127 -15.13 2.98 -22.37
CA ASP A 127 -15.44 1.65 -21.85
C ASP A 127 -15.91 1.72 -20.39
N TYR A 128 -16.01 0.56 -19.74
CA TYR A 128 -16.54 0.44 -18.37
C TYR A 128 -15.48 0.54 -17.28
N LEU A 129 -14.20 0.78 -17.61
CA LEU A 129 -13.13 0.80 -16.63
C LEU A 129 -13.08 2.13 -15.87
N LYS A 130 -12.94 2.05 -14.55
CA LYS A 130 -12.81 3.17 -13.61
C LYS A 130 -11.91 2.79 -12.44
N ALA A 131 -11.26 3.77 -11.82
CA ALA A 131 -10.54 3.56 -10.56
C ALA A 131 -11.48 3.01 -9.48
N PHE A 132 -11.00 2.14 -8.59
CA PHE A 132 -11.79 1.63 -7.46
C PHE A 132 -12.01 2.70 -6.41
N GLU A 133 -13.20 2.70 -5.80
CA GLU A 133 -13.69 3.74 -4.91
C GLU A 133 -12.91 3.87 -3.59
N THR A 134 -12.16 2.83 -3.22
CA THR A 134 -11.50 2.72 -1.91
C THR A 134 -10.00 2.52 -2.02
N VAL A 135 -9.41 2.68 -3.21
CA VAL A 135 -7.98 2.42 -3.45
C VAL A 135 -7.24 3.73 -3.67
N HIS A 136 -6.23 3.98 -2.83
CA HIS A 136 -5.32 5.11 -2.95
C HIS A 136 -3.94 4.65 -3.37
N TYR A 137 -3.20 5.51 -4.06
CA TYR A 137 -1.77 5.30 -4.36
C TYR A 137 -0.92 6.28 -3.58
N VAL A 138 0.24 5.84 -3.11
CA VAL A 138 1.22 6.70 -2.47
C VAL A 138 2.62 6.41 -2.97
N HIS A 139 3.38 7.48 -3.17
CA HIS A 139 4.82 7.46 -3.33
C HIS A 139 5.45 8.16 -2.13
N ALA A 140 6.25 7.44 -1.36
CA ALA A 140 6.91 7.94 -0.18
C ALA A 140 8.43 7.84 -0.29
N VAL A 141 9.14 8.85 0.23
CA VAL A 141 10.60 8.98 0.11
C VAL A 141 11.23 9.14 1.49
N LYS A 142 12.31 8.40 1.75
CA LYS A 142 13.09 8.49 3.00
C LYS A 142 13.83 9.82 3.08
N LYS A 143 13.68 10.50 4.22
CA LYS A 143 14.42 11.72 4.59
C LYS A 143 15.94 11.52 4.56
#